data_AF-A0AAU5GPY5-F1
#
_entry.id   AF-A0AAU5GPY5-F1
#
_cell.length_a   1.000
_cell.length_b   1.000
_cell.length_c   1.000
_cell.angle_alpha   90.00
_cell.angle_beta   90.00
_cell.angle_gamma   90.00
#
_symmetry.space_group_name_H-M   'P 1'
#
loop_
_entity.id
_entity.type
_entity.pdbx_description
1 polymer ?
#
loop_
_entity_poly.entity_id
_entity_poly.type
_entity_poly.pdbx_seq_one_letter_code
_entity_poly.pdbx_strand_id
1 'polypeptide(L)'
;MRRCAVAAVESGVPRTEVARLYGVSRQTVGAWVRAYRLEGSDALRPRRRGRRPGDQLALSSARQLWMLRTMTTTTPDKVGLRDVLWTWQSLAALAHREFGVVLGTTTIRNYLTRWGFCPDTSQPTWMLPHRAALAHGLRATTGAGTAEAQRRPVTETLWTDHARVRWCVCGPPADPDSRMSLHSDVLFAVTSRRAVLFTPARDPYDGEEIREFYARLLSRHRGPVVLVPGWEPTRRTELLDLWLSTHTERTPVAL
;
A
#
# COMPACT_ATOMS: atom_id res chain seq x y z
N MET A 1 -10.92 33.70 0.52
CA MET A 1 -10.09 34.83 1.02
C MET A 1 -9.53 35.70 -0.11
N ARG A 2 -8.48 35.29 -0.86
CA ARG A 2 -7.82 36.17 -1.85
C ARG A 2 -8.75 36.77 -2.91
N ARG A 3 -9.67 35.96 -3.45
CA ARG A 3 -10.68 36.41 -4.44
C ARG A 3 -11.63 37.46 -3.85
N CYS A 4 -12.10 37.25 -2.62
CA CYS A 4 -12.98 38.18 -1.91
C CYS A 4 -12.26 39.50 -1.60
N ALA A 5 -10.99 39.43 -1.20
CA ALA A 5 -10.17 40.63 -0.95
C ALA A 5 -9.94 41.44 -2.23
N VAL A 6 -9.73 40.78 -3.38
CA VAL A 6 -9.60 41.46 -4.67
C VAL A 6 -10.93 42.05 -5.14
N ALA A 7 -12.03 41.30 -5.04
CA ALA A 7 -13.37 41.79 -5.41
C ALA A 7 -13.76 43.04 -4.62
N ALA A 8 -13.50 43.08 -3.31
CA ALA A 8 -13.75 44.26 -2.47
C ALA A 8 -12.94 45.48 -2.91
N VAL A 9 -11.68 45.30 -3.34
CA VAL A 9 -10.88 46.41 -3.86
C VAL A 9 -11.36 46.88 -5.23
N GLU A 10 -11.77 45.97 -6.11
CA GLU A 10 -12.32 46.32 -7.42
C GLU A 10 -13.71 46.98 -7.31
N SER A 11 -14.46 46.72 -6.23
CA SER A 11 -15.70 47.44 -5.91
C SER A 11 -15.49 48.78 -5.19
N GLY A 12 -14.25 49.26 -5.08
CA GLY A 12 -13.92 50.59 -4.55
C GLY A 12 -13.52 50.65 -3.06
N VAL A 13 -13.50 49.52 -2.34
CA VAL A 13 -13.08 49.51 -0.92
C VAL A 13 -11.56 49.73 -0.83
N PRO A 14 -11.08 50.65 0.04
CA PRO A 14 -9.66 50.91 0.15
C PRO A 14 -8.88 49.69 0.66
N ARG A 15 -7.70 49.45 0.07
CA ARG A 15 -6.84 48.29 0.37
C ARG A 15 -6.46 48.16 1.86
N THR A 16 -6.40 49.28 2.58
CA THR A 16 -6.12 49.35 4.02
C THR A 16 -7.24 48.75 4.86
N GLU A 17 -8.49 49.00 4.48
CA GLU A 17 -9.67 48.46 5.14
C GLU A 17 -9.84 46.97 4.86
N VAL A 18 -9.62 46.56 3.61
CA VAL A 18 -9.58 45.14 3.22
C VAL A 18 -8.47 44.39 3.97
N ALA A 19 -7.29 45.00 4.11
CA ALA A 19 -6.18 44.42 4.87
C ALA A 19 -6.55 44.20 6.35
N ARG A 20 -7.22 45.18 6.98
CA ARG A 20 -7.71 45.09 8.36
C ARG A 20 -8.77 44.01 8.52
N LEU A 21 -9.74 43.94 7.60
CA LEU A 21 -10.84 42.97 7.61
C LEU A 21 -10.33 41.53 7.52
N TYR A 22 -9.31 41.28 6.70
CA TYR A 22 -8.77 39.93 6.45
C TYR A 22 -7.50 39.59 7.26
N GLY A 23 -7.05 40.47 8.16
CA GLY A 23 -5.88 40.23 9.02
C GLY A 23 -4.57 40.05 8.25
N VAL A 24 -4.39 40.74 7.12
CA VAL A 24 -3.18 40.67 6.28
C VAL A 24 -2.57 42.04 6.05
N SER A 25 -1.32 42.10 5.59
CA SER A 25 -0.70 43.39 5.28
C SER A 25 -1.32 44.06 4.04
N ARG A 26 -1.34 45.40 4.01
CA ARG A 26 -1.73 46.20 2.83
C ARG A 26 -0.93 45.80 1.58
N GLN A 27 0.36 45.48 1.75
CA GLN A 27 1.23 45.06 0.66
C GLN A 27 0.79 43.71 0.07
N THR A 28 0.36 42.78 0.91
CA THR A 28 -0.19 41.48 0.48
C THR A 28 -1.47 41.66 -0.35
N VAL A 29 -2.39 42.52 0.10
CA VAL A 29 -3.60 42.86 -0.68
C VAL A 29 -3.22 43.50 -2.01
N GLY A 30 -2.28 44.45 -2.00
CA GLY A 30 -1.77 45.09 -3.22
C GLY A 30 -1.12 44.12 -4.20
N ALA A 31 -0.41 43.10 -3.70
CA ALA A 31 0.17 42.04 -4.53
C ALA A 31 -0.91 41.17 -5.19
N TRP A 32 -1.98 40.81 -4.46
CA TRP A 32 -3.10 40.04 -5.01
C TRP A 32 -3.86 40.81 -6.08
N VAL A 33 -4.16 42.09 -5.86
CA VAL A 33 -4.85 42.93 -6.84
C VAL A 33 -4.01 43.10 -8.10
N ARG A 34 -2.70 43.29 -7.95
CA ARG A 34 -1.78 43.39 -9.09
C ARG A 34 -1.73 42.08 -9.89
N ALA A 35 -1.58 40.95 -9.22
CA ALA A 35 -1.58 39.64 -9.86
C ALA A 35 -2.90 39.37 -10.59
N TYR A 36 -4.03 39.75 -10.00
CA TYR A 36 -5.35 39.63 -10.62
C TYR A 36 -5.50 40.50 -11.88
N ARG A 37 -5.00 41.74 -11.87
CA ARG A 37 -5.07 42.63 -13.04
C ARG A 37 -4.18 42.18 -14.20
N LEU A 38 -3.10 41.48 -13.91
CA LEU A 38 -2.15 40.98 -14.92
C LEU A 38 -2.57 39.62 -15.50
N GLU A 39 -2.94 38.67 -14.64
CA GLU A 39 -3.13 37.25 -14.98
C GLU A 39 -4.58 36.76 -14.74
N GLY A 40 -5.49 37.68 -14.37
CA GLY A 40 -6.90 37.36 -14.11
C GLY A 40 -7.11 36.51 -12.85
N SER A 41 -8.25 35.82 -12.81
CA SER A 41 -8.68 35.02 -11.64
C SER A 41 -7.77 33.82 -11.34
N ASP A 42 -7.00 33.36 -12.32
CA ASP A 42 -6.10 32.22 -12.19
C ASP A 42 -4.85 32.54 -11.36
N ALA A 43 -4.41 33.81 -11.37
CA ALA A 43 -3.32 34.31 -10.53
C ALA A 43 -3.57 34.11 -9.02
N LEU A 44 -4.85 34.08 -8.65
CA LEU A 44 -5.29 33.95 -7.25
C LEU A 44 -5.47 32.48 -6.84
N ARG A 45 -5.34 31.53 -7.77
CA ARG A 45 -5.37 30.09 -7.42
C ARG A 45 -4.22 29.78 -6.46
N PRO A 46 -4.46 28.98 -5.41
CA PRO A 46 -3.38 28.51 -4.56
C PRO A 46 -2.34 27.77 -5.41
N ARG A 47 -1.13 28.34 -5.53
CA ARG A 47 0.01 27.59 -6.08
C ARG A 47 0.35 26.49 -5.08
N ARG A 48 0.65 25.30 -5.59
CA ARG A 48 1.10 24.18 -4.77
C ARG A 48 2.31 24.59 -3.94
N ARG A 49 2.21 24.46 -2.62
CA ARG A 49 3.32 24.62 -1.68
C ARG A 49 3.92 23.25 -1.37
N GLY A 50 5.24 23.19 -1.17
CA GLY A 50 5.97 21.96 -0.83
C GLY A 50 6.58 21.22 -2.03
N ARG A 51 7.33 20.14 -1.73
CA ARG A 51 8.08 19.32 -2.71
C ARG A 51 7.13 18.72 -3.75
N ARG A 52 7.59 18.56 -5.01
CA ARG A 52 6.81 17.83 -6.03
C ARG A 52 6.89 16.32 -5.76
N PRO A 53 5.90 15.52 -6.18
CA PRO A 53 5.95 14.07 -6.02
C PRO A 53 7.13 13.56 -6.87
N GLY A 54 8.08 12.88 -6.25
CA GLY A 54 9.31 12.44 -6.91
C GLY A 54 10.51 13.38 -6.80
N ASP A 55 10.37 14.55 -6.15
CA ASP A 55 11.52 15.39 -5.82
C ASP A 55 12.26 14.85 -4.58
N GLN A 56 13.60 14.91 -4.61
CA GLN A 56 14.49 14.53 -3.50
C GLN A 56 14.23 13.11 -2.97
N LEU A 57 13.96 12.17 -3.88
CA LEU A 57 13.88 10.76 -3.53
C LEU A 57 15.23 10.26 -3.00
N ALA A 58 15.20 9.58 -1.85
CA ALA A 58 16.38 8.95 -1.26
C ALA A 58 16.99 7.84 -2.16
N LEU A 59 16.20 7.27 -3.06
CA LEU A 59 16.65 6.25 -4.02
C LEU A 59 16.66 6.84 -5.44
N SER A 60 17.78 6.68 -6.14
CA SER A 60 17.86 6.97 -7.57
C SER A 60 16.95 6.04 -8.38
N SER A 61 16.56 6.44 -9.59
CA SER A 61 15.68 5.63 -10.45
C SER A 61 16.22 4.21 -10.70
N ALA A 62 17.54 4.05 -10.85
CA ALA A 62 18.18 2.75 -11.02
C ALA A 62 18.03 1.86 -9.76
N ARG A 63 18.22 2.42 -8.56
CA ARG A 63 18.05 1.70 -7.29
C ARG A 63 16.59 1.30 -7.06
N GLN A 64 15.66 2.17 -7.41
CA GLN A 64 14.23 1.87 -7.35
C GLN A 64 13.86 0.71 -8.28
N LEU A 65 14.35 0.72 -9.53
CA LEU A 65 14.12 -0.36 -10.49
C LEU A 65 14.69 -1.68 -9.98
N TRP A 66 15.88 -1.65 -9.40
CA TRP A 66 16.52 -2.82 -8.82
C TRP A 66 15.65 -3.39 -7.68
N MET A 67 15.22 -2.56 -6.72
CA MET A 67 14.35 -3.02 -5.62
C MET A 67 13.05 -3.64 -6.14
N LEU A 68 12.41 -3.00 -7.12
CA LEU A 68 11.19 -3.50 -7.74
C LEU A 68 11.40 -4.88 -8.36
N ARG A 69 12.47 -5.06 -9.15
CA ARG A 69 12.79 -6.36 -9.74
C ARG A 69 13.12 -7.39 -8.66
N THR A 70 13.86 -7.03 -7.62
CA THR A 70 14.22 -7.95 -6.54
C THR A 70 12.98 -8.44 -5.81
N MET A 71 12.06 -7.55 -5.43
CA MET A 71 10.85 -7.96 -4.71
C MET A 71 9.83 -8.72 -5.57
N THR A 72 9.84 -8.55 -6.90
CA THR A 72 8.92 -9.25 -7.82
C THR A 72 9.47 -10.56 -8.38
N THR A 73 10.74 -10.87 -8.16
CA THR A 73 11.37 -12.09 -8.68
C THR A 73 11.87 -13.01 -7.59
N THR A 74 12.16 -12.47 -6.41
CA THR A 74 12.87 -13.15 -5.34
C THR A 74 12.20 -12.91 -4.00
N THR A 75 12.47 -13.76 -3.01
CA THR A 75 11.98 -13.65 -1.62
C THR A 75 13.09 -13.08 -0.70
N PRO A 76 12.75 -12.49 0.46
CA PRO A 76 13.76 -11.81 1.29
C PRO A 76 14.86 -12.73 1.82
N ASP A 77 14.53 -13.97 2.18
CA ASP A 77 15.48 -15.01 2.60
C ASP A 77 16.53 -15.33 1.51
N LYS A 78 16.11 -15.39 0.25
CA LYS A 78 17.00 -15.65 -0.91
C LYS A 78 17.97 -14.50 -1.18
N VAL A 79 17.65 -13.29 -0.71
CA VAL A 79 18.56 -12.14 -0.72
C VAL A 79 19.21 -11.90 0.65
N GLY A 80 19.30 -12.92 1.49
CA GLY A 80 20.05 -12.88 2.75
C GLY A 80 19.42 -12.02 3.85
N LEU A 81 18.13 -11.72 3.76
CA LEU A 81 17.38 -11.09 4.85
C LEU A 81 16.83 -12.14 5.81
N ARG A 82 16.52 -11.72 7.04
CA ARG A 82 15.98 -12.60 8.08
C ARG A 82 14.51 -12.95 7.87
N ASP A 83 13.76 -12.09 7.17
CA ASP A 83 12.34 -12.30 6.90
C ASP A 83 12.15 -13.33 5.77
N VAL A 84 11.14 -14.20 5.91
CA VAL A 84 10.78 -15.22 4.89
C VAL A 84 9.78 -14.71 3.85
N LEU A 85 9.10 -13.59 4.14
CA LEU A 85 8.12 -12.91 3.29
C LEU A 85 8.43 -11.42 3.27
N TRP A 86 8.11 -10.74 2.17
CA TRP A 86 8.29 -9.31 2.06
C TRP A 86 7.32 -8.57 2.99
N THR A 87 7.91 -7.75 3.84
CA THR A 87 7.25 -6.73 4.67
C THR A 87 7.85 -5.36 4.37
N TRP A 88 7.19 -4.28 4.79
CA TRP A 88 7.77 -2.94 4.66
C TRP A 88 9.10 -2.81 5.40
N GLN A 89 9.25 -3.51 6.53
CA GLN A 89 10.48 -3.59 7.31
C GLN A 89 11.58 -4.31 6.54
N SER A 90 11.28 -5.46 5.93
CA SER A 90 12.27 -6.20 5.12
C SER A 90 12.74 -5.40 3.89
N LEU A 91 11.86 -4.60 3.28
CA LEU A 91 12.22 -3.72 2.17
C LEU A 91 13.09 -2.54 2.61
N ALA A 92 12.84 -1.99 3.80
CA ALA A 92 13.74 -1.02 4.41
C ALA A 92 15.12 -1.63 4.70
N ALA A 93 15.15 -2.85 5.24
CA ALA A 93 16.38 -3.59 5.48
C ALA A 93 17.13 -3.89 4.17
N LEU A 94 16.43 -4.23 3.09
CA LEU A 94 16.99 -4.41 1.76
C LEU A 94 17.67 -3.13 1.27
N ALA A 95 16.98 -1.98 1.34
CA ALA A 95 17.52 -0.71 0.90
C ALA A 95 18.77 -0.30 1.69
N HIS A 96 18.78 -0.58 2.99
CA HIS A 96 19.94 -0.31 3.83
C HIS A 96 21.12 -1.23 3.49
N ARG A 97 20.88 -2.54 3.34
CA ARG A 97 21.91 -3.53 3.03
C ARG A 97 22.58 -3.25 1.67
N GLU A 98 21.78 -2.99 0.65
CA GLU A 98 22.28 -2.92 -0.74
C GLU A 98 22.80 -1.53 -1.12
N PHE A 99 22.25 -0.47 -0.51
CA PHE A 99 22.57 0.91 -0.91
C PHE A 99 23.08 1.79 0.24
N GLY A 100 23.14 1.28 1.47
CA GLY A 100 23.46 2.06 2.66
C GLY A 100 22.38 3.09 3.03
N VAL A 101 21.19 3.05 2.41
CA VAL A 101 20.15 4.06 2.60
C VAL A 101 19.18 3.61 3.70
N VAL A 102 19.17 4.35 4.81
CA VAL A 102 18.21 4.10 5.91
C VAL A 102 16.86 4.71 5.55
N LEU A 103 15.85 3.86 5.36
CA LEU A 103 14.47 4.27 5.05
C LEU A 103 13.53 3.84 6.18
N GLY A 104 12.67 4.76 6.63
CA GLY A 104 11.55 4.41 7.50
C GLY A 104 10.46 3.64 6.75
N THR A 105 9.65 2.88 7.46
CA THR A 105 8.53 2.09 6.89
C THR A 105 7.51 2.97 6.16
N THR A 106 7.24 4.19 6.64
CA THR A 106 6.39 5.17 5.96
C THR A 106 6.95 5.59 4.61
N THR A 107 8.28 5.77 4.52
CA THR A 107 8.95 6.13 3.26
C THR A 107 8.87 4.98 2.26
N ILE A 108 9.11 3.74 2.71
CA ILE A 108 8.92 2.54 1.89
C ILE A 108 7.47 2.42 1.40
N ARG A 109 6.49 2.64 2.28
CA ARG A 109 5.07 2.65 1.90
C ARG A 109 4.80 3.67 0.80
N ASN A 110 5.33 4.89 0.92
CA ASN A 110 5.17 5.93 -0.09
C ASN A 110 5.83 5.55 -1.42
N TYR A 111 6.99 4.86 -1.39
CA TYR A 111 7.60 4.29 -2.59
C TYR A 111 6.71 3.22 -3.23
N LEU A 112 6.19 2.27 -2.46
CA LEU A 112 5.29 1.23 -2.96
C LEU A 112 4.01 1.83 -3.56
N THR A 113 3.44 2.84 -2.92
CA THR A 113 2.29 3.57 -3.46
C THR A 113 2.62 4.24 -4.78
N ARG A 114 3.75 4.96 -4.82
CA ARG A 114 4.23 5.57 -6.05
C ARG A 114 4.50 4.54 -7.14
N TRP A 115 5.04 3.38 -6.81
CA TRP A 115 5.35 2.35 -7.80
C TRP A 115 4.13 1.61 -8.32
N GLY A 116 2.95 1.75 -7.70
CA GLY A 116 1.73 1.03 -8.09
C GLY A 116 1.45 -0.24 -7.29
N PHE A 117 2.28 -0.57 -6.30
CA PHE A 117 2.06 -1.69 -5.37
C PHE A 117 0.98 -1.41 -4.33
N CYS A 118 0.64 -0.13 -4.09
CA CYS A 118 -0.38 0.26 -3.13
C CYS A 118 -1.12 1.50 -3.60
N PRO A 119 -2.26 1.42 -4.30
CA PRO A 119 -2.91 2.61 -4.84
C PRO A 119 -3.31 3.61 -3.74
N ASP A 120 -3.26 4.90 -4.11
CA ASP A 120 -3.13 6.09 -3.26
C ASP A 120 -4.42 6.49 -2.49
N THR A 121 -5.34 5.55 -2.25
CA THR A 121 -6.61 5.81 -1.56
C THR A 121 -6.61 5.22 -0.16
N SER A 122 -5.81 5.75 0.78
CA SER A 122 -5.89 5.43 2.23
C SER A 122 -5.82 3.94 2.66
N GLN A 123 -5.60 3.01 1.72
CA GLN A 123 -5.25 1.60 1.85
C GLN A 123 -5.21 1.01 0.43
N PRO A 124 -4.36 0.01 0.15
CA PRO A 124 -4.28 -0.57 -1.18
C PRO A 124 -5.62 -1.15 -1.65
N THR A 125 -6.02 -0.84 -2.88
CA THR A 125 -7.19 -1.38 -3.62
C THR A 125 -7.14 -2.92 -3.75
N TRP A 126 -5.97 -3.56 -3.68
CA TRP A 126 -5.88 -5.03 -3.55
C TRP A 126 -6.35 -5.54 -2.17
N MET A 127 -6.58 -4.67 -1.18
CA MET A 127 -7.23 -4.98 0.10
C MET A 127 -8.76 -4.72 0.10
N LEU A 128 -9.34 -4.19 -0.99
CA LEU A 128 -10.77 -3.83 -1.00
C LEU A 128 -11.74 -5.02 -0.82
N PRO A 129 -11.45 -6.26 -1.25
CA PRO A 129 -12.31 -7.41 -0.91
C PRO A 129 -12.46 -7.60 0.60
N HIS A 130 -11.41 -7.26 1.38
CA HIS A 130 -11.36 -7.50 2.81
C HIS A 130 -12.00 -6.39 3.67
N ARG A 131 -12.30 -5.22 3.10
CA ARG A 131 -13.09 -4.22 3.84
C ARG A 131 -14.55 -4.63 3.99
N ALA A 132 -15.12 -5.34 3.03
CA ALA A 132 -16.46 -5.93 3.20
C ALA A 132 -16.43 -6.97 4.34
N ALA A 133 -15.39 -7.82 4.40
CA ALA A 133 -15.20 -8.79 5.49
C ALA A 133 -14.93 -8.14 6.87
N LEU A 134 -14.24 -6.99 6.91
CA LEU A 134 -13.98 -6.23 8.14
C LEU A 134 -15.14 -5.29 8.55
N ALA A 135 -15.95 -4.79 7.60
CA ALA A 135 -17.06 -3.86 7.85
C ALA A 135 -18.40 -4.57 8.07
N HIS A 136 -18.66 -5.68 7.38
CA HIS A 136 -19.74 -6.62 7.73
C HIS A 136 -19.29 -7.54 8.86
N GLY A 137 -18.68 -6.94 9.90
CA GLY A 137 -18.00 -7.60 11.00
C GLY A 137 -18.44 -9.03 11.08
N LEU A 138 -17.59 -9.93 10.56
CA LEU A 138 -17.76 -11.36 10.66
C LEU A 138 -17.89 -11.65 12.16
N ARG A 139 -19.14 -11.51 12.64
CA ARG A 139 -19.64 -12.14 13.83
C ARG A 139 -19.33 -13.59 13.56
N ALA A 140 -18.23 -14.05 14.16
CA ALA A 140 -18.02 -15.42 14.49
C ALA A 140 -18.66 -16.39 13.46
N THR A 141 -18.01 -16.61 12.32
CA THR A 141 -18.00 -17.98 11.80
C THR A 141 -16.93 -18.76 12.57
N THR A 142 -17.09 -18.76 13.90
CA THR A 142 -16.63 -19.86 14.75
C THR A 142 -17.62 -20.99 14.46
N GLY A 143 -17.44 -21.65 13.31
CA GLY A 143 -18.51 -22.50 12.77
C GLY A 143 -18.06 -23.52 11.75
N ALA A 144 -16.85 -24.08 11.87
CA ALA A 144 -16.48 -25.36 11.26
C ALA A 144 -15.13 -25.94 11.77
N GLY A 145 -14.59 -25.43 12.89
CA GLY A 145 -13.49 -26.10 13.59
C GLY A 145 -14.08 -27.14 14.54
N THR A 146 -13.45 -28.31 14.66
CA THR A 146 -13.74 -29.27 15.74
C THR A 146 -13.83 -28.52 17.09
N ALA A 147 -14.75 -28.93 17.97
CA ALA A 147 -14.99 -28.28 19.26
C ALA A 147 -13.71 -28.10 20.12
N GLU A 148 -12.65 -28.86 19.83
CA GLU A 148 -11.31 -28.76 20.40
C GLU A 148 -10.57 -27.46 19.97
N ALA A 149 -10.68 -27.04 18.71
CA ALA A 149 -9.97 -25.88 18.15
C ALA A 149 -10.47 -24.54 18.72
N GLN A 150 -11.70 -24.51 19.22
CA GLN A 150 -12.35 -23.36 19.84
C GLN A 150 -11.86 -23.05 21.27
N ARG A 151 -11.11 -23.96 21.91
CA ARG A 151 -10.66 -23.80 23.31
C ARG A 151 -9.34 -23.04 23.46
N ARG A 152 -8.57 -22.84 22.39
CA ARG A 152 -7.29 -22.09 22.47
C ARG A 152 -7.50 -20.63 22.06
N PRO A 153 -6.87 -19.67 22.76
CA PRO A 153 -6.88 -18.28 22.32
C PRO A 153 -6.15 -18.19 20.98
N VAL A 154 -6.90 -17.88 19.92
CA VAL A 154 -6.35 -17.55 18.59
C VAL A 154 -5.37 -16.40 18.75
N THR A 155 -4.15 -16.57 18.23
CA THR A 155 -3.11 -15.55 18.38
C THR A 155 -3.26 -14.44 17.35
N GLU A 156 -3.63 -14.79 16.11
CA GLU A 156 -3.76 -13.86 14.99
C GLU A 156 -4.68 -14.42 13.91
N THR A 157 -5.38 -13.53 13.20
CA THR A 157 -6.16 -13.87 11.99
C THR A 157 -5.41 -13.34 10.77
N LEU A 158 -5.34 -14.16 9.74
CA LEU A 158 -4.60 -13.93 8.51
C LEU A 158 -5.55 -14.04 7.32
N TRP A 159 -5.73 -12.93 6.60
CA TRP A 159 -6.48 -12.91 5.35
C TRP A 159 -5.52 -13.00 4.18
N THR A 160 -5.74 -13.94 3.28
CA THR A 160 -4.79 -14.22 2.19
C THR A 160 -5.47 -14.14 0.83
N ASP A 161 -4.83 -13.47 -0.13
CA ASP A 161 -5.34 -13.30 -1.48
C ASP A 161 -4.18 -13.09 -2.48
N HIS A 162 -4.49 -12.98 -3.76
CA HIS A 162 -3.55 -12.79 -4.85
C HIS A 162 -3.85 -11.50 -5.62
N ALA A 163 -2.84 -10.92 -6.25
CA ALA A 163 -3.02 -9.75 -7.09
C ALA A 163 -2.04 -9.73 -8.25
N ARG A 164 -2.53 -9.34 -9.43
CA ARG A 164 -1.70 -8.91 -10.55
C ARG A 164 -1.40 -7.42 -10.41
N VAL A 165 -0.19 -7.09 -9.96
CA VAL A 165 0.23 -5.72 -9.69
C VAL A 165 0.95 -5.14 -10.90
N ARG A 166 0.49 -3.97 -11.34
CA ARG A 166 1.15 -3.18 -12.39
C ARG A 166 2.04 -2.12 -11.76
N TRP A 167 3.29 -2.05 -12.18
CA TRP A 167 4.28 -1.17 -11.55
C TRP A 167 5.24 -0.46 -12.52
N CYS A 168 5.69 0.74 -12.13
CA CYS A 168 6.76 1.52 -12.77
C CYS A 168 7.55 2.30 -11.71
N VAL A 169 8.85 2.53 -11.92
CA VAL A 169 9.65 3.47 -11.11
C VAL A 169 9.03 4.88 -11.09
N CYS A 170 8.41 5.28 -12.20
CA CYS A 170 7.73 6.55 -12.41
C CYS A 170 6.31 6.61 -11.82
N GLY A 171 5.77 5.46 -11.44
CA GLY A 171 4.35 5.23 -11.20
C GLY A 171 3.63 4.77 -12.47
N PRO A 172 2.68 3.83 -12.36
CA PRO A 172 1.99 3.29 -13.52
C PRO A 172 1.22 4.42 -14.24
N PRO A 173 1.34 4.53 -15.57
CA PRO A 173 0.63 5.54 -16.35
C PRO A 173 -0.89 5.35 -16.25
N ALA A 174 -1.63 6.44 -16.44
CA ALA A 174 -3.10 6.43 -16.41
C ALA A 174 -3.68 5.51 -17.50
N ASP A 175 -3.00 5.44 -18.65
CA ASP A 175 -3.30 4.49 -19.72
C ASP A 175 -2.92 3.06 -19.29
N PRO A 176 -3.89 2.12 -19.22
CA PRO A 176 -3.63 0.72 -18.88
C PRO A 176 -2.73 0.00 -19.89
N ASP A 177 -2.78 0.37 -21.18
CA ASP A 177 -2.08 -0.33 -22.27
C ASP A 177 -0.64 0.17 -22.48
N SER A 178 -0.20 1.13 -21.69
CA SER A 178 1.15 1.66 -21.79
C SER A 178 2.20 0.61 -21.44
N ARG A 179 3.05 0.31 -22.44
CA ARG A 179 4.18 -0.62 -22.36
C ARG A 179 5.29 -0.19 -21.38
N MET A 180 5.17 0.99 -20.78
CA MET A 180 6.12 1.51 -19.79
C MET A 180 5.99 0.85 -18.41
N SER A 181 4.88 0.15 -18.16
CA SER A 181 4.64 -0.54 -16.89
C SER A 181 4.81 -2.06 -17.04
N LEU A 182 5.36 -2.68 -16.01
CA LEU A 182 5.49 -4.13 -15.91
C LEU A 182 4.39 -4.68 -15.01
N HIS A 183 4.04 -5.94 -15.19
CA HIS A 183 3.11 -6.65 -14.32
C HIS A 183 3.86 -7.74 -13.54
N SER A 184 3.42 -8.00 -12.32
CA SER A 184 3.88 -9.13 -11.53
C SER A 184 2.73 -9.66 -10.70
N ASP A 185 2.58 -10.97 -10.70
CA ASP A 185 1.63 -11.66 -9.83
C ASP A 185 2.26 -11.79 -8.44
N VAL A 186 1.46 -11.54 -7.41
CA VAL A 186 1.90 -11.63 -6.01
C VAL A 186 0.86 -12.35 -5.17
N LEU A 187 1.32 -13.17 -4.22
CA LEU A 187 0.52 -13.67 -3.12
C LEU A 187 0.75 -12.77 -1.92
N PHE A 188 -0.32 -12.42 -1.20
CA PHE A 188 -0.22 -11.59 -0.01
C PHE A 188 -1.08 -12.10 1.14
N ALA A 189 -0.69 -11.69 2.35
CA ALA A 189 -1.42 -11.90 3.58
C ALA A 189 -1.49 -10.58 4.37
N VAL A 190 -2.66 -10.30 4.93
CA VAL A 190 -2.89 -9.21 5.87
C VAL A 190 -3.17 -9.81 7.23
N THR A 191 -2.49 -9.33 8.26
CA THR A 191 -2.71 -9.80 9.62
C THR A 191 -3.70 -8.91 10.38
N SER A 192 -4.32 -9.41 11.45
CA SER A 192 -5.21 -8.61 12.32
C SER A 192 -4.50 -7.43 12.98
N ARG A 193 -3.16 -7.45 13.04
CA ARG A 193 -2.31 -6.35 13.47
C ARG A 193 -1.92 -5.38 12.34
N ARG A 194 -2.57 -5.49 11.17
CA ARG A 194 -2.35 -4.68 9.97
C ARG A 194 -0.95 -4.77 9.37
N ALA A 195 -0.24 -5.88 9.63
CA ALA A 195 0.98 -6.18 8.89
C ALA A 195 0.61 -6.73 7.51
N VAL A 196 1.34 -6.29 6.49
CA VAL A 196 1.24 -6.82 5.12
C VAL A 196 2.47 -7.66 4.85
N LEU A 197 2.22 -8.89 4.40
CA LEU A 197 3.22 -9.86 4.00
C LEU A 197 2.95 -10.25 2.56
N PHE A 198 3.97 -10.35 1.72
CA PHE A 198 3.78 -10.79 0.34
C PHE A 198 4.99 -11.54 -0.21
N THR A 199 4.76 -12.28 -1.30
CA THR A 199 5.79 -12.94 -2.10
C THR A 199 5.45 -12.79 -3.57
N PRO A 200 6.43 -12.72 -4.48
CA PRO A 200 6.17 -12.89 -5.90
C PRO A 200 5.57 -14.28 -6.16
N ALA A 201 4.70 -14.33 -7.17
CA ALA A 201 4.00 -15.53 -7.61
C ALA A 201 4.01 -15.62 -9.14
N ARG A 202 3.60 -16.77 -9.69
CA ARG A 202 3.47 -16.95 -11.14
C ARG A 202 2.12 -17.55 -11.50
N ASP A 203 1.44 -16.90 -12.44
CA ASP A 203 0.26 -17.46 -13.10
C ASP A 203 0.67 -18.60 -14.06
N PRO A 204 -0.02 -19.75 -14.07
CA PRO A 204 -1.19 -20.12 -13.26
C PRO A 204 -0.82 -20.49 -11.82
N TYR A 205 -1.54 -19.90 -10.86
CA TYR A 205 -1.26 -20.08 -9.44
C TYR A 205 -1.44 -21.54 -9.01
N ASP A 206 -0.32 -22.14 -8.62
CA ASP A 206 -0.18 -23.57 -8.34
C ASP A 206 -0.33 -23.87 -6.85
N GLY A 207 -1.07 -24.92 -6.50
CA GLY A 207 -1.20 -25.42 -5.13
C GLY A 207 0.13 -25.60 -4.39
N GLU A 208 1.22 -25.99 -5.07
CA GLU A 208 2.55 -26.08 -4.45
C GLU A 208 3.15 -24.72 -4.07
N GLU A 209 3.00 -23.71 -4.92
CA GLU A 209 3.48 -22.35 -4.67
C GLU A 209 2.70 -21.71 -3.51
N ILE A 210 1.39 -21.95 -3.47
CA ILE A 210 0.50 -21.48 -2.40
C ILE A 210 0.80 -22.19 -1.09
N ARG A 211 1.04 -23.51 -1.13
CA ARG A 211 1.46 -24.27 0.04
C ARG A 211 2.77 -23.73 0.62
N GLU A 212 3.76 -23.44 -0.23
CA GLU A 212 5.03 -22.85 0.21
C GLU A 212 4.80 -21.45 0.82
N PHE A 213 3.93 -20.64 0.22
CA PHE A 213 3.54 -19.35 0.78
C PHE A 213 2.91 -19.49 2.18
N TYR A 214 1.98 -20.42 2.37
CA TYR A 214 1.37 -20.68 3.69
C TYR A 214 2.38 -21.26 4.68
N ALA A 215 3.25 -22.20 4.27
CA ALA A 215 4.31 -22.71 5.14
C ALA A 215 5.23 -21.60 5.65
N ARG A 216 5.64 -20.68 4.76
CA ARG A 216 6.41 -19.49 5.12
C ARG A 216 5.64 -18.56 6.05
N LEU A 217 4.38 -18.31 5.75
CA LEU A 217 3.50 -17.48 6.57
C LEU A 217 3.42 -18.04 8.00
N LEU A 218 3.10 -19.32 8.15
CA LEU A 218 2.96 -19.98 9.45
C LEU A 218 4.27 -20.10 10.22
N SER A 219 5.41 -20.24 9.54
CA SER A 219 6.72 -20.29 10.20
C SER A 219 7.02 -19.05 11.05
N ARG A 220 6.42 -17.89 10.68
CA ARG A 220 6.54 -16.63 11.41
C ARG A 220 5.70 -16.60 12.69
N HIS A 221 4.61 -17.37 12.74
CA HIS A 221 3.66 -17.34 13.85
C HIS A 221 3.92 -18.52 14.81
N ARG A 222 4.11 -18.20 16.09
CA ARG A 222 4.42 -19.18 17.14
C ARG A 222 3.18 -19.83 17.78
N GLY A 223 1.98 -19.44 17.37
CA GLY A 223 0.72 -19.88 17.96
C GLY A 223 -0.32 -20.26 16.91
N PRO A 224 -1.50 -20.74 17.35
CA PRO A 224 -2.61 -21.05 16.45
C PRO A 224 -3.08 -19.76 15.76
N VAL A 225 -3.23 -19.83 14.44
CA VAL A 225 -3.69 -18.72 13.60
C VAL A 225 -4.91 -19.12 12.80
N VAL A 226 -5.84 -18.20 12.60
CA VAL A 226 -6.98 -18.43 11.71
C VAL A 226 -6.60 -17.97 10.31
N LEU A 227 -6.67 -18.88 9.33
CA LEU A 227 -6.49 -18.55 7.91
C LEU A 227 -7.86 -18.32 7.26
N VAL A 228 -7.98 -17.19 6.55
CA VAL A 228 -9.17 -16.82 5.78
C VAL A 228 -8.74 -16.62 4.32
N PRO A 229 -8.83 -17.66 3.48
CA PRO A 229 -8.52 -17.56 2.07
C PRO A 229 -9.58 -16.73 1.34
N GLY A 230 -9.15 -15.75 0.53
CA GLY A 230 -10.03 -14.96 -0.34
C GLY A 230 -10.22 -15.55 -1.74
N TRP A 231 -9.60 -16.68 -2.04
CA TRP A 231 -9.54 -17.26 -3.38
C TRP A 231 -9.14 -18.75 -3.32
N GLU A 232 -9.36 -19.46 -4.43
CA GLU A 232 -8.96 -20.86 -4.61
C GLU A 232 -7.86 -21.00 -5.68
N PRO A 233 -6.90 -21.95 -5.49
CA PRO A 233 -5.88 -22.25 -6.49
C PRO A 233 -6.47 -22.50 -7.87
N THR A 234 -5.80 -22.01 -8.92
CA THR A 234 -6.25 -22.26 -10.30
C THR A 234 -5.93 -23.69 -10.76
N ARG A 235 -4.93 -24.32 -10.13
CA ARG A 235 -4.50 -25.70 -10.41
C ARG A 235 -4.04 -26.39 -9.13
N ARG A 236 -4.16 -27.72 -9.10
CA ARG A 236 -3.68 -28.59 -8.03
C ARG A 236 -4.22 -28.20 -6.65
N THR A 237 -5.51 -27.87 -6.58
CA THR A 237 -6.21 -27.50 -5.35
C THR A 237 -6.15 -28.62 -4.31
N GLU A 238 -6.20 -29.88 -4.75
CA GLU A 238 -6.11 -31.07 -3.92
C GLU A 238 -4.83 -31.15 -3.06
N LEU A 239 -3.71 -30.60 -3.54
CA LEU A 239 -2.47 -30.56 -2.77
C LEU A 239 -2.54 -29.55 -1.62
N LEU A 240 -3.24 -28.45 -1.85
CA LEU A 240 -3.47 -27.45 -0.82
C LEU A 240 -4.42 -27.99 0.25
N ASP A 241 -5.51 -28.65 -0.15
CA ASP A 241 -6.50 -29.23 0.76
C ASP A 241 -5.90 -30.32 1.65
N LEU A 242 -5.08 -31.20 1.06
CA LEU A 242 -4.35 -32.22 1.81
C LEU A 242 -3.39 -31.60 2.83
N TRP A 243 -2.73 -30.50 2.46
CA TRP A 243 -1.83 -29.81 3.38
C TRP A 243 -2.58 -29.09 4.50
N LEU A 244 -3.68 -28.41 4.19
CA LEU A 244 -4.51 -27.73 5.18
C LEU A 244 -5.12 -28.72 6.16
N SER A 245 -5.64 -29.85 5.68
CA SER A 245 -6.21 -30.89 6.55
C SER A 245 -5.20 -31.43 7.56
N THR A 246 -3.96 -31.68 7.14
CA THR A 246 -2.86 -32.12 8.03
C THR A 246 -2.37 -31.04 9.00
N HIS A 247 -2.65 -29.76 8.74
CA HIS A 247 -2.21 -28.63 9.57
C HIS A 247 -3.37 -27.94 10.32
N THR A 248 -4.59 -28.46 10.25
CA THR A 248 -5.82 -27.90 10.83
C THR A 248 -5.69 -27.57 12.32
N GLU A 249 -4.97 -28.39 13.09
CA GLU A 249 -4.75 -28.16 14.54
C GLU A 249 -3.95 -26.88 14.83
N ARG A 250 -3.11 -26.46 13.88
CA ARG A 250 -2.30 -25.24 13.96
C ARG A 250 -2.95 -24.07 13.20
N THR A 251 -3.80 -24.37 12.23
CA THR A 251 -4.51 -23.41 11.39
C THR A 251 -5.98 -23.76 11.18
N PRO A 252 -6.87 -23.35 12.10
CA PRO A 252 -8.29 -23.32 11.77
C PRO A 252 -8.52 -22.47 10.52
N VAL A 253 -9.02 -23.10 9.46
CA VAL A 253 -9.40 -22.43 8.21
C VAL A 253 -10.86 -22.05 8.31
N ALA A 254 -11.17 -20.76 8.15
CA ALA A 254 -12.55 -20.30 8.01
C ALA A 254 -12.88 -20.27 6.51
N LEU A 255 -13.61 -21.29 6.06
CA LEU A 255 -14.23 -21.35 4.73
C LEU A 255 -15.54 -20.57 4.71
#